data_AF-A0A1M4M4S2-F1
#
_entry.id   AF-A0A1M4M4S2-F1
#
_cell.length_a   1.000
_cell.length_b   1.000
_cell.length_c   1.000
_cell.angle_alpha   90.00
_cell.angle_beta   90.00
_cell.angle_gamma   90.00
#
_symmetry.space_group_name_H-M   'P 1'
#
loop_
_entity.id
_entity.type
_entity.pdbx_description
1 polymer ?
#
loop_
_entity_poly.entity_id
_entity_poly.type
_entity_poly.pdbx_seq_one_letter_code
_entity_poly.pdbx_strand_id
1 'polypeptide(L)'
;MRDIEEIKQNKRLILQEIGIDGGYGYAYLPTSKKPVAIIFSFGGGWDHVSASYSSRTPTWDEMCYIKDIFFKEDECVLQYHPPKSEYVNIHPHCLHLWRPKYDIIPKPPMYMV
;
A
#
# COMPACT_ATOMS: atom_id res chain seq x y z
N MET A 1 -3.03 9.43 -3.56
CA MET A 1 -3.94 8.29 -3.35
C MET A 1 -5.25 8.61 -4.08
N ARG A 2 -5.93 7.58 -4.59
CA ARG A 2 -7.31 7.67 -5.10
C ARG A 2 -8.25 8.09 -3.97
N ASP A 3 -9.34 8.77 -4.30
CA ASP A 3 -10.33 9.08 -3.27
C ASP A 3 -11.10 7.82 -2.83
N ILE A 4 -11.88 7.96 -1.74
CA ILE A 4 -12.58 6.82 -1.15
C ILE A 4 -13.65 6.24 -2.08
N GLU A 5 -14.27 7.07 -2.91
CA GLU A 5 -15.30 6.61 -3.85
C GLU A 5 -14.67 5.84 -5.02
N GLU A 6 -13.50 6.26 -5.50
CA GLU A 6 -12.69 5.50 -6.46
C GLU A 6 -12.24 4.15 -5.87
N ILE A 7 -11.76 4.12 -4.62
CA ILE A 7 -11.31 2.88 -3.96
C ILE A 7 -12.48 1.88 -3.83
N LYS A 8 -13.67 2.35 -3.44
CA LYS A 8 -14.88 1.51 -3.31
C LYS A 8 -15.34 0.87 -4.62
N GLN A 9 -15.02 1.48 -5.77
CA GLN A 9 -15.37 0.92 -7.07
C GLN A 9 -14.52 -0.30 -7.46
N ASN A 10 -13.41 -0.54 -6.75
CA ASN A 10 -12.52 -1.63 -7.08
C ASN A 10 -13.10 -2.99 -6.63
N LYS A 11 -13.53 -3.79 -7.61
CA LYS A 11 -14.15 -5.12 -7.38
C LYS A 11 -13.23 -6.15 -6.72
N ARG A 12 -11.91 -5.90 -6.66
CA ARG A 12 -10.95 -6.80 -6.00
C ARG A 12 -10.85 -6.53 -4.51
N LEU A 13 -11.31 -5.38 -4.03
CA LEU A 13 -11.18 -4.97 -2.64
C LEU A 13 -12.52 -5.10 -1.93
N ILE A 14 -12.54 -5.87 -0.84
CA ILE A 14 -13.67 -5.92 0.09
C ILE A 14 -13.28 -5.14 1.33
N LEU A 15 -13.82 -3.92 1.46
CA LEU A 15 -13.63 -3.07 2.62
C LEU A 15 -14.47 -3.59 3.79
N GLN A 16 -13.87 -3.64 4.98
CA GLN A 16 -14.55 -4.02 6.22
C GLN A 16 -14.98 -2.79 7.00
N GLU A 17 -14.08 -1.81 7.12
CA GLU A 17 -14.35 -0.56 7.84
C GLU A 17 -13.57 0.60 7.20
N ILE A 18 -14.17 1.78 7.26
CA ILE A 18 -13.53 3.05 6.91
C ILE A 18 -13.75 4.00 8.08
N GLY A 19 -12.65 4.44 8.67
CA GLY A 19 -12.60 5.46 9.70
C GLY A 19 -12.36 6.85 9.13
N ILE A 20 -12.03 7.78 10.01
CA ILE A 20 -11.83 9.20 9.66
C ILE A 20 -10.57 9.44 8.81
N ASP A 21 -9.55 8.58 8.94
CA ASP A 21 -8.22 8.76 8.38
C ASP A 21 -7.70 7.51 7.65
N GLY A 22 -8.56 6.56 7.35
CA GLY A 22 -8.16 5.30 6.73
C GLY A 22 -9.23 4.21 6.82
N GLY A 23 -8.80 2.98 6.58
CA GLY A 23 -9.66 1.81 6.66
C GLY A 23 -8.88 0.51 6.49
N TYR A 24 -9.60 -0.60 6.56
CA TYR A 24 -9.02 -1.91 6.33
C TYR A 24 -9.97 -2.83 5.57
N GLY A 25 -9.39 -3.86 4.96
CA GLY A 25 -10.12 -4.82 4.16
C GLY A 25 -9.24 -5.91 3.60
N TYR A 26 -9.76 -6.60 2.59
CA TYR A 26 -9.10 -7.73 1.96
C TYR A 26 -9.12 -7.57 0.44
N ALA A 27 -7.95 -7.68 -0.20
CA ALA A 27 -7.86 -7.67 -1.65
C ALA A 27 -7.65 -9.08 -2.24
N TYR A 28 -8.44 -9.39 -3.27
CA TYR A 28 -8.48 -10.68 -3.96
C TYR A 28 -7.74 -10.55 -5.30
N LEU A 29 -6.46 -10.92 -5.26
CA LEU A 29 -5.53 -10.77 -6.37
C LEU A 29 -5.55 -12.02 -7.27
N PRO A 30 -5.38 -11.88 -8.60
CA PRO A 30 -5.44 -13.01 -9.53
C PRO A 30 -4.31 -14.02 -9.34
N THR A 31 -3.20 -13.59 -8.73
CA THR A 31 -1.99 -14.40 -8.49
C THR A 31 -2.05 -15.25 -7.23
N SER A 32 -3.06 -15.09 -6.37
CA SER A 32 -3.15 -15.76 -5.07
C SER A 32 -4.54 -16.31 -4.78
N LYS A 33 -4.58 -17.52 -4.20
CA LYS A 33 -5.83 -18.12 -3.67
C LYS A 33 -6.27 -17.50 -2.35
N LYS A 34 -5.34 -16.95 -1.57
CA LYS A 34 -5.62 -16.29 -0.29
C LYS A 34 -5.72 -14.78 -0.52
N PRO A 35 -6.70 -14.09 0.08
CA PRO A 35 -6.75 -12.64 0.03
C PRO A 35 -5.60 -12.04 0.82
N VAL A 36 -5.13 -10.88 0.38
CA VAL A 36 -4.14 -10.08 1.12
C VAL A 36 -4.89 -9.17 2.10
N ALA A 37 -4.42 -9.10 3.34
CA ALA A 37 -4.94 -8.15 4.31
C ALA A 37 -4.40 -6.76 3.97
N ILE A 38 -5.29 -5.76 3.95
CA ILE A 38 -4.96 -4.37 3.62
C ILE A 38 -5.34 -3.47 4.78
N ILE A 39 -4.44 -2.56 5.12
CA ILE A 39 -4.74 -1.35 5.90
C ILE A 39 -4.27 -0.17 5.05
N PHE A 40 -5.10 0.86 4.94
CA PHE A 40 -4.73 2.09 4.26
C PHE A 40 -5.05 3.30 5.13
N SER A 41 -4.26 4.35 4.99
CA SER A 41 -4.45 5.61 5.70
C SER A 41 -4.12 6.79 4.80
N PHE A 42 -4.84 7.88 5.02
CA PHE A 42 -4.62 9.19 4.43
C PHE A 42 -4.45 10.25 5.52
N GLY A 43 -4.07 9.85 6.74
CA GLY A 43 -3.79 10.72 7.88
C GLY A 43 -2.34 11.18 7.96
N GLY A 44 -2.04 12.07 8.92
CA GLY A 44 -0.66 12.39 9.32
C GLY A 44 0.22 13.04 8.24
N GLY A 45 -0.35 13.54 7.15
CA GLY A 45 0.40 14.09 6.01
C GLY A 45 0.97 13.05 5.04
N TRP A 46 0.57 11.78 5.18
CA TRP A 46 1.01 10.68 4.33
C TRP A 46 -0.19 9.95 3.72
N ASP A 47 -0.01 9.46 2.50
CA ASP A 47 -0.80 8.35 1.99
C ASP A 47 -0.04 7.05 2.28
N HIS A 48 -0.74 6.07 2.83
CA HIS A 48 -0.18 4.81 3.28
C HIS A 48 -1.07 3.65 2.87
N VAL A 49 -0.45 2.58 2.39
CA VAL A 49 -1.08 1.26 2.27
C VAL A 49 -0.09 0.22 2.80
N SER A 50 -0.54 -0.65 3.70
CA SER A 50 0.17 -1.87 4.06
C SER A 50 -0.58 -3.09 3.59
N ALA A 51 0.17 -4.06 3.08
CA ALA A 51 -0.34 -5.32 2.60
C ALA A 51 0.39 -6.48 3.27
N SER A 52 -0.36 -7.46 3.75
CA SER A 52 0.23 -8.59 4.43
C SER A 52 -0.50 -9.92 4.22
N TYR A 53 0.26 -11.01 4.32
CA TYR A 53 -0.27 -12.35 4.54
C TYR A 53 0.24 -12.90 5.87
N SER A 54 -0.44 -13.91 6.40
CA SER A 54 -0.03 -14.59 7.62
C SER A 54 1.17 -15.54 7.46
N SER A 55 1.53 -15.94 6.23
CA SER A 55 2.48 -17.05 5.99
C SER A 55 3.57 -16.77 4.96
N ARG A 56 3.50 -15.64 4.25
CA ARG A 56 4.51 -15.24 3.27
C ARG A 56 4.45 -13.75 3.01
N THR A 57 5.55 -13.18 2.54
CA THR A 57 5.57 -11.79 2.10
C THR A 57 4.79 -11.66 0.76
N PRO A 58 4.02 -10.57 0.56
CA PRO A 58 3.47 -10.25 -0.76
C PRO A 58 4.57 -10.19 -1.83
N THR A 59 4.27 -10.65 -3.03
CA THR A 59 5.20 -10.56 -4.16
C THR A 59 5.23 -9.15 -4.74
N TRP A 60 6.24 -8.87 -5.57
CA TRP A 60 6.31 -7.60 -6.29
C TRP A 60 5.06 -7.35 -7.14
N ASP A 61 4.63 -8.33 -7.94
CA ASP A 61 3.43 -8.21 -8.78
C ASP A 61 2.15 -7.96 -7.96
N GLU A 62 2.04 -8.59 -6.80
CA GLU A 62 0.93 -8.35 -5.88
C GLU A 62 0.95 -6.90 -5.36
N MET A 63 2.12 -6.38 -5.02
CA MET A 63 2.29 -4.98 -4.61
C MET A 63 1.98 -4.01 -5.76
N CYS A 64 2.27 -4.36 -7.01
CA CYS A 64 1.84 -3.57 -8.18
C CYS A 64 0.32 -3.50 -8.27
N TYR A 65 -0.39 -4.64 -8.14
CA TYR A 65 -1.85 -4.62 -8.09
C TYR A 65 -2.39 -3.77 -6.93
N ILE A 66 -1.77 -3.86 -5.76
CA ILE A 66 -2.16 -3.05 -4.60
C ILE A 66 -1.93 -1.56 -4.89
N LYS A 67 -0.80 -1.19 -5.51
CA LYS A 67 -0.55 0.19 -5.95
C LYS A 67 -1.69 0.67 -6.85
N ASP A 68 -2.09 -0.11 -7.84
CA ASP A 68 -3.13 0.30 -8.81
C ASP A 68 -4.52 0.48 -8.17
N ILE A 69 -4.81 -0.29 -7.11
CA ILE A 69 -6.06 -0.15 -6.34
C ILE A 69 -6.12 1.18 -5.59
N PHE A 70 -5.01 1.63 -4.99
CA PHE A 70 -5.02 2.75 -4.04
C PHE A 70 -4.38 4.03 -4.56
N PHE A 71 -3.49 3.96 -5.54
CA PHE A 71 -2.75 5.10 -6.07
C PHE A 71 -3.05 5.29 -7.55
N LYS A 72 -2.90 6.52 -8.03
CA LYS A 72 -3.02 6.85 -9.44
C LYS A 72 -1.77 6.37 -10.19
N GLU A 73 -1.86 6.26 -11.51
CA GLU A 73 -0.78 5.75 -12.36
C GLU A 73 0.48 6.61 -12.25
N ASP A 74 0.31 7.93 -12.18
CA ASP A 74 1.36 8.95 -12.09
C ASP A 74 1.89 9.18 -10.66
N GLU A 75 1.30 8.54 -9.65
CA GLU A 75 1.72 8.68 -8.26
C GLU A 75 2.90 7.76 -7.93
N CYS A 76 4.02 8.37 -7.56
CA CYS A 76 5.18 7.67 -7.00
C CYS A 76 4.91 7.27 -5.55
N VAL A 77 5.33 6.05 -5.19
CA VAL A 77 5.26 5.50 -3.83
C VAL A 77 6.60 4.88 -3.48
N LEU A 78 6.89 4.84 -2.18
CA LEU A 78 8.14 4.34 -1.63
C LEU A 78 7.87 3.20 -0.64
N GLN A 79 8.81 2.26 -0.60
CA GLN A 79 8.95 1.34 0.52
C GLN A 79 10.25 1.64 1.24
N TYR A 80 10.15 2.03 2.52
CA TYR A 80 11.31 2.34 3.34
C TYR A 80 11.93 1.08 3.93
N HIS A 81 13.26 1.06 3.99
CA HIS A 81 14.02 0.09 4.73
C HIS A 81 14.83 0.85 5.79
N PRO A 82 14.21 1.24 6.92
CA PRO A 82 14.85 2.10 7.90
C PRO A 82 16.04 1.39 8.56
N PRO A 83 16.94 2.14 9.22
CA PRO A 83 18.02 1.56 10.00
C PRO A 83 17.49 0.47 10.96
N LYS A 84 18.27 -0.61 11.16
CA LYS A 84 17.85 -1.73 12.03
C LYS A 84 17.47 -1.27 13.45
N SER A 85 18.11 -0.22 13.95
CA SER A 85 17.82 0.41 15.25
C SER A 85 16.42 1.05 15.33
N GLU A 86 15.85 1.42 14.19
CA GLU A 86 14.53 2.05 14.05
C GLU A 86 13.51 1.07 13.46
N TYR A 87 13.93 -0.16 13.16
CA TYR A 87 13.12 -1.17 12.50
C TYR A 87 12.22 -1.89 13.53
N VAL A 88 10.99 -1.40 13.68
CA VAL A 88 9.96 -2.06 14.49
C VAL A 88 9.16 -3.01 13.59
N ASN A 89 9.58 -4.27 13.51
CA ASN A 89 8.86 -5.30 12.74
C ASN A 89 7.97 -6.14 13.64
N ILE A 90 6.70 -5.75 13.74
CA ILE A 90 5.66 -6.51 14.45
C ILE A 90 4.86 -7.42 13.53
N HIS A 91 5.09 -7.37 12.21
CA HIS A 91 4.38 -8.16 11.22
C HIS A 91 5.34 -8.61 10.09
N PRO A 92 5.96 -9.80 10.20
CA PRO A 92 7.13 -10.20 9.39
C PRO A 92 6.87 -10.29 7.88
N HIS A 93 5.61 -10.34 7.48
CA HIS A 93 5.15 -10.47 6.09
C HIS A 93 4.35 -9.25 5.63
N CYS A 94 4.65 -8.07 6.16
CA CYS A 94 4.01 -6.82 5.78
C CYS A 94 4.91 -6.00 4.86
N LEU A 95 4.39 -5.57 3.72
CA LEU A 95 5.02 -4.56 2.87
C LEU A 95 4.18 -3.30 2.88
N HIS A 96 4.82 -2.16 2.68
CA HIS A 96 4.20 -0.85 2.80
C HIS A 96 4.50 0.00 1.56
N LEU A 97 3.49 0.74 1.12
CA LEU A 97 3.60 1.81 0.13
C LEU A 97 3.31 3.13 0.84
N TRP A 98 4.24 4.07 0.71
CA TRP A 98 4.17 5.40 1.32
C TRP A 98 4.30 6.48 0.26
N ARG A 99 3.52 7.56 0.40
CA ARG A 99 3.66 8.78 -0.39
C ARG A 99 3.43 9.99 0.52
N PRO A 100 4.37 10.96 0.58
CA PRO A 100 4.11 12.21 1.29
C PRO A 100 3.08 13.04 0.51
N LYS A 101 2.15 13.69 1.22
CA LYS A 101 1.11 14.52 0.57
C LYS A 101 1.62 15.89 0.14
N TYR A 102 2.59 16.42 0.88
CA TYR A 102 3.02 17.81 0.79
C TYR A 102 4.46 17.96 0.29
N ASP A 103 5.15 16.84 0.03
CA ASP A 103 6.53 16.82 -0.45
C ASP A 103 6.66 16.06 -1.76
N ILE A 104 7.74 16.35 -2.49
CA ILE A 104 8.11 15.64 -3.72
C ILE A 104 9.03 14.48 -3.36
N ILE A 105 8.70 13.28 -3.82
CA ILE A 105 9.61 12.14 -3.75
C ILE A 105 10.79 12.41 -4.70
N PRO A 106 12.04 12.48 -4.21
CA PRO A 106 13.18 12.56 -5.08
C PRO A 106 13.26 11.27 -5.89
N LYS A 107 13.30 11.39 -7.21
CA LYS A 107 13.43 10.28 -8.14
C LYS A 107 14.85 10.25 -8.69
N PRO A 108 15.49 9.08 -8.82
CA PRO A 108 16.74 8.98 -9.56
C PRO A 108 16.50 9.38 -11.03
N PRO A 109 17.55 9.72 -11.78
CA PRO A 109 17.47 9.90 -13.22
C PRO A 109 16.82 8.68 -13.91
N MET A 110 16.01 8.92 -14.94
CA MET A 110 15.23 7.87 -15.61
C MET A 110 16.08 6.71 -16.16
N TYR A 111 17.34 6.96 -16.52
CA TYR A 111 18.25 5.92 -17.03
C TYR A 111 18.75 4.94 -15.95
N MET A 112 18.44 5.20 -14.67
CA MET A 112 18.82 4.34 -13.54
C MET A 112 17.68 3.43 -13.06
N VAL A 113 16.49 3.52 -13.67
CA VAL A 113 15.26 2.82 -13.26
C VAL A 113 14.87 1.78 -14.30
#